data_AF-A0A3D0RDW9-F1
#
_entry.id   AF-A0A3D0RDW9-F1
#
_cell.length_a   1.000
_cell.length_b   1.000
_cell.length_c   1.000
_cell.angle_alpha   90.00
_cell.angle_beta   90.00
_cell.angle_gamma   90.00
#
_symmetry.space_group_name_H-M   'P 1'
#
loop_
_entity.id
_entity.type
_entity.pdbx_description
1 polymer ?
#
loop_
_entity_poly.entity_id
_entity_poly.type
_entity_poly.pdbx_seq_one_letter_code
_entity_poly.pdbx_strand_id
1 'polypeptide(L)'
;MRAQIAITRGGVTKASTSASPPEGGALAKRANGTFQISLHRRVSESALINLMRALRAIEPELPMNLRVDAQLQQGLSRSELCLQLALRALGDIERNNEALFMSNLELVQP
;
A
#
# COMPACT_ATOMS: atom_id res chain seq x y z
N MET A 1 22.41 8.49 -1.24
CA MET A 1 21.28 8.93 -2.09
C MET A 1 20.04 9.12 -1.23
N ARG A 2 19.33 10.25 -1.36
CA ARG A 2 18.05 10.51 -0.70
C ARG A 2 17.01 10.75 -1.79
N ALA A 3 15.95 9.96 -1.79
CA ALA A 3 14.88 10.07 -2.78
C ALA A 3 13.53 9.86 -2.08
N GLN A 4 12.52 10.61 -2.49
CA GLN A 4 11.19 10.49 -1.94
C GLN A 4 10.15 10.74 -3.03
N ILE A 5 9.19 9.84 -3.11
CA ILE A 5 8.07 9.91 -4.03
C ILE A 5 6.76 9.79 -3.24
N ALA A 6 5.75 10.53 -3.67
CA ALA A 6 4.38 10.31 -3.28
C ALA A 6 3.63 9.65 -4.44
N ILE A 7 2.74 8.74 -4.11
CA ILE A 7 1.78 8.13 -5.03
C ILE A 7 0.40 8.60 -4.57
N THR A 8 -0.32 9.31 -5.43
CA THR A 8 -1.64 9.85 -5.10
C THR A 8 -2.70 8.75 -5.04
N ARG A 9 -3.91 9.08 -4.58
CA ARG A 9 -5.10 8.21 -4.68
C ARG A 9 -5.40 7.74 -6.11
N GLY A 10 -5.01 8.50 -7.13
CA GLY A 10 -5.17 8.08 -8.53
C GLY A 10 -4.04 7.18 -9.04
N GLY A 11 -3.09 6.81 -8.18
CA GLY A 11 -1.88 6.10 -8.56
C GLY A 11 -0.82 6.97 -9.24
N VAL A 12 -0.94 8.29 -9.26
CA VAL A 12 0.06 9.15 -9.93
C VAL A 12 1.30 9.29 -9.05
N THR A 13 2.46 8.90 -9.56
CA THR A 13 3.75 9.07 -8.90
C THR A 13 4.31 10.46 -9.13
N LYS A 14 4.74 11.14 -8.07
CA LYS A 14 5.38 12.46 -8.12
C LYS A 14 6.52 12.54 -7.11
N ALA A 15 7.51 13.39 -7.38
CA ALA A 15 8.48 13.76 -6.37
C ALA A 15 7.77 14.41 -5.16
N SER A 16 8.25 14.16 -3.95
CA SER A 16 7.62 14.68 -2.73
C SER A 16 8.67 15.03 -1.68
N THR A 17 8.39 16.07 -0.90
CA THR A 17 9.13 16.45 0.31
C THR A 17 8.27 16.36 1.58
N SER A 18 7.01 15.90 1.46
CA SER A 18 6.08 15.76 2.59
C SER A 18 6.54 14.74 3.63
N ALA A 19 6.16 14.93 4.89
CA ALA A 19 6.38 13.96 5.96
C ALA A 19 5.30 12.86 6.03
N SER A 20 4.14 13.11 5.44
CA SER A 20 2.97 12.22 5.48
C SER A 20 2.53 11.79 4.08
N PRO A 21 1.91 10.61 3.95
CA PRO A 21 1.31 10.18 2.69
C PRO A 21 0.13 11.08 2.31
N PRO A 22 -0.11 11.33 1.01
CA PRO A 22 -1.30 12.04 0.56
C PRO A 22 -2.56 11.24 0.88
N GLU A 23 -3.71 11.92 0.96
CA GLU A 23 -4.99 11.25 1.21
C GLU A 23 -5.25 10.14 0.19
N GLY A 24 -5.53 8.94 0.70
CA GLY A 24 -5.78 7.76 -0.13
C GLY A 24 -4.57 7.24 -0.91
N GLY A 25 -3.37 7.75 -0.64
CA GLY A 25 -2.15 7.38 -1.33
C GLY A 25 -1.05 6.83 -0.42
N ALA A 26 0.17 6.88 -0.93
CA ALA A 26 1.37 6.35 -0.30
C ALA A 26 2.55 7.31 -0.44
N LEU A 27 3.51 7.18 0.48
CA LEU A 27 4.80 7.87 0.46
C LEU A 27 5.90 6.81 0.51
N ALA A 28 6.83 6.83 -0.42
CA ALA A 28 8.01 5.99 -0.40
C ALA A 28 9.26 6.86 -0.29
N LYS A 29 10.12 6.57 0.69
CA LYS A 29 11.30 7.35 1.02
C LYS A 29 12.50 6.42 1.15
N ARG A 30 13.56 6.71 0.41
CA ARG A 30 14.87 6.07 0.57
C ARG A 30 15.81 7.04 1.28
N ALA A 31 16.34 6.63 2.42
CA ALA A 31 17.36 7.39 3.14
C ALA A 31 18.35 6.42 3.80
N ASN A 32 19.65 6.67 3.64
CA ASN A 32 20.73 6.01 4.38
C ASN A 32 20.61 4.47 4.50
N GLY A 33 20.36 3.77 3.40
CA GLY A 33 20.30 2.31 3.38
C GLY A 33 18.98 1.70 3.85
N THR A 34 17.99 2.52 4.20
CA THR A 34 16.63 2.07 4.54
C THR A 34 15.61 2.57 3.52
N PHE A 35 14.61 1.73 3.24
CA PHE A 35 13.47 2.08 2.41
C PHE A 35 12.20 2.11 3.26
N GLN A 36 11.62 3.29 3.46
CA GLN A 36 10.41 3.44 4.25
C GLN A 36 9.20 3.74 3.36
N ILE A 37 8.13 3.00 3.58
CA ILE A 37 6.83 3.20 2.97
C ILE A 37 5.87 3.63 4.06
N SER A 38 5.11 4.68 3.80
CA SER A 38 4.00 5.10 4.64
C SER A 38 2.72 5.08 3.81
N LEU A 39 1.69 4.38 4.29
CA LEU A 39 0.38 4.34 3.65
C LEU A 39 -0.59 5.24 4.41
N HIS A 40 -1.49 5.89 3.68
CA HIS A 40 -2.67 6.48 4.28
C HIS A 40 -3.59 5.38 4.86
N ARG A 41 -4.30 5.66 5.95
CA ARG A 41 -5.20 4.68 6.63
C ARG A 41 -6.23 4.03 5.70
N ARG A 42 -6.69 4.79 4.71
CA ARG A 42 -7.63 4.37 3.64
C ARG A 42 -6.94 4.53 2.30
N VAL A 43 -5.81 3.86 2.11
CA VAL A 43 -5.09 3.85 0.83
C VAL A 43 -5.98 3.23 -0.26
N SER A 44 -5.83 3.70 -1.49
CA SER A 44 -6.59 3.18 -2.64
C SER A 44 -5.87 2.01 -3.32
N GLU A 45 -6.66 1.15 -3.97
CA GLU A 45 -6.16 0.05 -4.79
C GLU A 45 -5.15 0.51 -5.85
N SER A 46 -5.46 1.58 -6.58
CA SER A 46 -4.58 2.15 -7.61
C SER A 46 -3.24 2.63 -7.03
N ALA A 47 -3.24 3.22 -5.84
CA ALA A 47 -2.02 3.61 -5.14
C ALA A 47 -1.20 2.38 -4.70
N LEU A 48 -1.85 1.33 -4.19
CA LEU A 48 -1.19 0.08 -3.82
C LEU A 48 -0.56 -0.62 -5.03
N ILE A 49 -1.29 -0.71 -6.15
CA ILE A 49 -0.82 -1.30 -7.40
C ILE A 49 0.41 -0.54 -7.93
N ASN A 50 0.34 0.79 -8.00
CA ASN A 50 1.47 1.58 -8.49
C ASN A 50 2.65 1.59 -7.52
N LEU A 51 2.42 1.47 -6.22
CA LEU A 51 3.48 1.24 -5.24
C LEU A 51 4.19 -0.08 -5.51
N MET A 52 3.45 -1.20 -5.65
CA MET A 52 4.03 -2.50 -5.97
C MET A 52 4.83 -2.48 -7.28
N ARG A 53 4.35 -1.76 -8.30
CA ARG A 53 5.12 -1.54 -9.54
C ARG A 53 6.41 -0.77 -9.29
N ALA A 54 6.37 0.30 -8.50
CA ALA A 54 7.55 1.09 -8.14
C ALA A 54 8.59 0.26 -7.38
N LEU A 55 8.16 -0.67 -6.52
CA LEU A 55 9.06 -1.55 -5.77
C LEU A 55 9.90 -2.49 -6.66
N ARG A 56 9.48 -2.76 -7.89
CA ARG A 56 10.27 -3.58 -8.83
C ARG A 56 11.65 -2.97 -9.14
N ALA A 57 11.76 -1.64 -9.07
CA ALA A 57 13.01 -0.92 -9.28
C ALA A 57 13.91 -0.89 -8.03
N ILE A 58 13.44 -1.40 -6.89
CA ILE A 58 14.20 -1.44 -5.65
C ILE A 58 14.92 -2.78 -5.53
N GLU A 59 16.18 -2.71 -5.08
CA GLU A 59 17.02 -3.87 -4.79
C GLU A 59 16.31 -4.86 -3.84
N PRO A 60 16.29 -6.17 -4.16
CA PRO A 60 15.53 -7.15 -3.37
C PRO A 60 15.95 -7.26 -1.90
N GLU A 61 17.25 -7.14 -1.64
CA GLU A 61 17.88 -7.30 -0.33
C GLU A 61 17.83 -6.03 0.55
N LEU A 62 17.34 -4.91 0.00
CA LEU A 62 17.25 -3.67 0.76
C LEU A 62 16.14 -3.80 1.82
N PRO A 63 16.44 -3.71 3.12
CA PRO A 63 15.44 -3.83 4.16
C PRO A 63 14.41 -2.69 4.08
N MET A 64 13.14 -3.05 4.18
CA MET A 64 12.02 -2.15 4.01
C MET A 64 11.19 -2.03 5.29
N ASN A 65 10.70 -0.83 5.54
CA ASN A 65 9.82 -0.54 6.66
C ASN A 65 8.45 -0.14 6.11
N LEU A 66 7.39 -0.76 6.61
CA LEU A 66 6.02 -0.40 6.28
C LEU A 66 5.38 0.29 7.48
N ARG A 67 4.93 1.53 7.28
CA ARG A 67 4.11 2.27 8.23
C ARG A 67 2.68 2.38 7.71
N VAL A 68 1.73 1.92 8.52
CA VAL A 68 0.31 2.12 8.30
C VAL A 68 -0.25 2.72 9.58
N ASP A 69 -0.73 3.96 9.50
CA ASP A 69 -1.19 4.69 10.68
C ASP A 69 -0.09 4.73 11.77
N ALA A 70 -0.39 4.32 13.01
CA ALA A 70 0.58 4.22 14.11
C ALA A 70 1.42 2.93 14.11
N GLN A 71 1.10 1.95 13.26
CA GLN A 71 1.79 0.67 13.21
C GLN A 71 3.00 0.73 12.29
N LEU A 72 4.17 0.33 12.82
CA LEU A 72 5.42 0.25 12.08
C LEU A 72 5.91 -1.19 12.06
N GLN A 73 6.07 -1.73 10.86
CA GLN A 73 6.72 -3.01 10.61
C GLN A 73 8.09 -2.73 9.99
N GLN A 74 9.13 -3.40 10.48
CA GLN A 74 10.51 -3.14 10.09
C GLN A 74 11.19 -4.39 9.55
N GLY A 75 12.22 -4.17 8.72
CA GLY A 75 13.07 -5.26 8.25
C GLY A 75 12.39 -6.22 7.28
N LEU A 76 11.32 -5.77 6.60
CA LEU A 76 10.63 -6.56 5.61
C LEU A 76 11.50 -6.69 4.35
N SER A 77 11.55 -7.89 3.80
CA SER A 77 12.01 -8.11 2.43
C SER A 77 11.03 -7.49 1.42
N ARG A 78 11.49 -7.30 0.18
CA ARG A 78 10.64 -6.80 -0.90
C ARG A 78 9.43 -7.71 -1.16
N SER A 79 9.59 -9.03 -1.07
CA SER A 79 8.53 -10.01 -1.29
C SER A 79 7.46 -9.95 -0.21
N GLU A 80 7.86 -9.92 1.06
CA GLU A 80 6.94 -9.80 2.21
C GLU A 80 6.14 -8.51 2.12
N LEU A 81 6.81 -7.40 1.82
CA LEU A 81 6.17 -6.12 1.64
C LEU A 81 5.16 -6.15 0.48
N CYS A 82 5.55 -6.68 -0.69
CA CYS A 82 4.62 -6.82 -1.82
C CYS A 82 3.42 -7.70 -1.48
N LEU A 83 3.62 -8.79 -0.74
CA LEU A 83 2.54 -9.66 -0.29
C LEU A 83 1.56 -8.92 0.62
N GLN A 84 2.05 -8.13 1.57
CA GLN A 84 1.20 -7.33 2.46
C GLN A 84 0.41 -6.25 1.69
N LEU A 85 1.05 -5.58 0.74
CA LEU A 85 0.37 -4.61 -0.12
C LEU A 85 -0.71 -5.28 -0.99
N ALA A 86 -0.44 -6.47 -1.52
CA ALA A 86 -1.39 -7.25 -2.31
C ALA A 86 -2.59 -7.70 -1.48
N LEU A 87 -2.35 -8.27 -0.28
CA LEU A 87 -3.41 -8.67 0.64
C LEU A 87 -4.30 -7.49 1.03
N ARG A 88 -3.72 -6.31 1.24
CA ARG A 88 -4.48 -5.09 1.52
C ARG A 88 -5.32 -4.65 0.31
N ALA A 89 -4.76 -4.69 -0.89
CA ALA A 89 -5.49 -4.36 -2.11
C ALA A 89 -6.66 -5.32 -2.33
N LEU A 90 -6.44 -6.63 -2.13
CA LEU A 90 -7.49 -7.64 -2.20
C LEU A 90 -8.59 -7.36 -1.17
N GLY A 91 -8.26 -7.10 0.09
CA GLY A 91 -9.25 -6.77 1.11
C GLY A 91 -10.01 -5.47 0.84
N ASP A 92 -9.39 -4.49 0.17
CA ASP A 92 -10.09 -3.29 -0.30
C ASP A 92 -11.07 -3.61 -1.43
N ILE A 93 -10.68 -4.45 -2.39
CA ILE A 93 -11.54 -4.91 -3.48
C ILE A 93 -12.72 -5.72 -2.92
N GLU A 94 -12.47 -6.67 -2.02
CA GLU A 94 -13.51 -7.50 -1.40
C GLU A 94 -14.54 -6.64 -0.66
N ARG A 95 -14.09 -5.68 0.16
CA ARG A 95 -15.00 -4.74 0.85
C ARG A 95 -15.81 -3.88 -0.12
N ASN A 96 -15.18 -3.37 -1.19
CA ASN A 96 -15.89 -2.53 -2.15
C ASN A 96 -16.94 -3.31 -2.96
N ASN A 97 -16.78 -4.63 -3.06
CA ASN A 97 -17.68 -5.52 -3.78
C ASN A 97 -18.49 -6.42 -2.84
N GLU A 98 -18.51 -6.13 -1.54
CA GLU A 98 -19.14 -6.98 -0.52
C GLU A 98 -20.61 -7.29 -0.86
N ALA A 99 -21.35 -6.30 -1.37
CA ALA A 99 -22.72 -6.44 -1.82
C ALA A 99 -22.90 -7.42 -3.00
N LEU A 100 -21.87 -7.65 -3.80
CA LEU A 100 -21.87 -8.62 -4.91
C LEU A 100 -21.55 -10.05 -4.43
N PHE A 101 -20.93 -10.19 -3.25
CA PHE A 101 -20.54 -11.48 -2.66
C PHE A 101 -21.52 -11.96 -1.58
N MET A 102 -22.34 -11.06 -1.01
CA MET A 102 -23.45 -11.42 -0.15
C MET A 102 -24.58 -12.01 -1.00
N SER A 103 -24.62 -13.34 -1.12
CA SER A 103 -25.80 -14.03 -1.63
C SER A 103 -26.99 -13.65 -0.74
N ASN A 104 -28.06 -13.12 -1.34
CA ASN A 104 -29.34 -12.96 -0.66
C ASN A 104 -29.87 -14.38 -0.37
N LEU A 105 -29.41 -14.98 0.72
CA LEU A 105 -30.01 -16.18 1.29
C LEU A 105 -31.40 -15.77 1.79
N GLU A 106 -32.37 -15.76 0.89
CA GLU A 106 -33.77 -15.76 1.26
C GLU A 106 -34.00 -17.06 2.03
N LEU A 107 -34.13 -16.92 3.36
CA LEU A 107 -34.62 -17.99 4.22
C LEU A 107 -36.05 -18.29 3.78
N VAL A 108 -36.23 -19.30 2.94
CA VAL A 108 -37.54 -19.86 2.64
C VAL A 108 -38.05 -20.47 3.96
N GLN A 109 -38.94 -19.75 4.64
CA GLN A 109 -39.66 -20.31 5.79
C GLN A 109 -40.67 -21.36 5.28
N PRO A 110 -40.79 -22.52 5.95
CA PRO A 110 -41.73 -23.58 5.57
C PRO A 110 -43.19 -23.18 5.75
#